data_AF-A0A5B0G1W9-F1
#
_entry.id   AF-A0A5B0G1W9-F1
#
_cell.length_a   1.000
_cell.length_b   1.000
_cell.length_c   1.000
_cell.angle_alpha   90.00
_cell.angle_beta   90.00
_cell.angle_gamma   90.00
#
_symmetry.space_group_name_H-M   'P 1'
#
loop_
_entity.id
_entity.type
_entity.pdbx_description
1 polymer ?
#
loop_
_entity_poly.entity_id
_entity_poly.type
_entity_poly.pdbx_seq_one_letter_code
_entity_poly.pdbx_strand_id
1 'polypeptide(L)'
;MASRRTIRKSFTLQCACSKTSAALSCAAILVLGACAQPWQGFEAGQPESDVVARLGQPREVYDLPGGARRLMWPTQPMGEVTTAADIDAMGKVISVRQVLQPSEFYRAEVDKWTKKNVLVNFGRPEETTYFPLMKREVWSYRYLEDGVWYQLFHFYFDDTGVLRSTQKSPDPLHEQNGNDHRP
;
A
#
# COMPACT_ATOMS: atom_id res chain seq x y z
N MET A 1 -86.25 16.39 -20.97
CA MET A 1 -85.86 15.33 -19.99
C MET A 1 -84.39 15.00 -20.24
N ALA A 2 -83.54 15.17 -19.20
CA ALA A 2 -82.13 14.74 -19.01
C ALA A 2 -81.21 14.58 -20.25
N SER A 3 -79.95 15.04 -20.27
CA SER A 3 -78.92 14.54 -19.36
C SER A 3 -77.54 15.13 -19.76
N ARG A 4 -76.80 15.56 -18.73
CA ARG A 4 -75.33 15.40 -18.49
C ARG A 4 -74.34 15.84 -19.58
N ARG A 5 -73.57 16.89 -19.25
CA ARG A 5 -72.13 16.86 -18.85
C ARG A 5 -71.22 16.18 -19.88
N THR A 6 -70.19 16.91 -20.35
CA THR A 6 -68.78 16.70 -19.95
C THR A 6 -67.90 17.81 -20.55
N ILE A 7 -67.09 18.42 -19.68
CA ILE A 7 -66.02 19.37 -19.98
C ILE A 7 -64.75 18.57 -20.28
N ARG A 8 -63.99 18.94 -21.31
CA ARG A 8 -62.52 18.94 -21.29
C ARG A 8 -62.01 19.98 -22.28
N LYS A 9 -61.36 21.00 -21.74
CA LYS A 9 -60.82 22.16 -22.45
C LYS A 9 -59.60 21.73 -23.27
N SER A 10 -59.55 22.25 -24.48
CA SER A 10 -58.53 22.08 -25.50
C SER A 10 -57.14 22.50 -25.03
N PHE A 11 -56.15 21.72 -25.44
CA PHE A 11 -54.74 22.07 -25.44
C PHE A 11 -54.46 23.08 -26.56
N THR A 12 -53.86 24.21 -26.20
CA THR A 12 -53.19 25.19 -27.06
C THR A 12 -51.93 25.59 -26.25
N LEU A 13 -50.74 25.85 -26.77
CA LEU A 13 -50.36 26.41 -28.06
C LEU A 13 -49.00 25.86 -28.55
N GLN A 14 -48.91 25.94 -29.87
CA GLN A 14 -47.77 25.78 -30.77
C GLN A 14 -46.52 26.62 -30.43
N CYS A 15 -45.37 26.10 -30.88
CA CYS A 15 -44.19 26.76 -31.48
C CYS A 15 -43.92 28.26 -31.23
N ALA A 16 -42.68 28.59 -30.89
CA ALA A 16 -41.70 29.07 -31.89
C ALA A 16 -40.34 29.39 -31.25
N CYS A 17 -39.29 29.00 -31.97
CA CYS A 17 -37.88 29.31 -31.72
C CYS A 17 -37.57 30.76 -32.10
N SER A 18 -36.88 31.54 -31.24
CA SER A 18 -35.60 32.17 -31.65
C SER A 18 -34.87 32.89 -30.49
N LYS A 19 -33.63 32.42 -30.27
CA LYS A 19 -32.37 33.14 -30.03
C LYS A 19 -32.10 33.87 -28.69
N THR A 20 -31.06 33.32 -28.04
CA THR A 20 -30.01 33.91 -27.17
C THR A 20 -30.38 34.35 -25.75
N SER A 21 -30.02 33.53 -24.76
CA SER A 21 -29.01 33.88 -23.76
C SER A 21 -28.66 32.70 -22.84
N ALA A 22 -27.36 32.42 -22.77
CA ALA A 22 -26.60 31.83 -21.66
C ALA A 22 -27.17 30.58 -20.97
N ALA A 23 -26.71 29.43 -21.45
CA ALA A 23 -26.62 28.21 -20.64
C ALA A 23 -25.52 28.39 -19.58
N LEU A 24 -25.89 28.34 -18.29
CA LEU A 24 -24.96 28.06 -17.20
C LEU A 24 -25.42 26.76 -16.52
N SER A 25 -25.13 25.63 -17.16
CA SER A 25 -25.01 24.36 -16.44
C SER A 25 -23.57 24.24 -15.97
N CYS A 26 -23.33 24.60 -14.70
CA CYS A 26 -22.07 24.31 -14.03
C CYS A 26 -21.93 22.79 -13.89
N ALA A 27 -21.31 22.15 -14.87
CA ALA A 27 -20.81 20.78 -14.74
C ALA A 27 -19.62 20.81 -13.77
N ALA A 28 -19.88 20.54 -12.49
CA ALA A 28 -18.84 20.28 -11.51
C ALA A 28 -18.20 18.93 -11.83
N ILE A 29 -17.08 18.95 -12.57
CA ILE A 29 -16.21 17.78 -12.75
C ILE A 29 -15.49 17.56 -11.42
N LEU A 30 -16.04 16.69 -10.57
CA LEU A 30 -15.34 16.13 -9.42
C LEU A 30 -14.24 15.20 -9.95
N VAL A 31 -13.02 15.72 -10.11
CA VAL A 31 -11.83 14.88 -10.30
C VAL A 31 -11.54 14.22 -8.96
N LEU A 32 -12.07 13.01 -8.77
CA LEU A 32 -11.59 12.08 -7.74
C LEU A 32 -10.19 11.65 -8.17
N GLY A 33 -9.17 12.41 -7.76
CA GLY A 33 -7.79 11.95 -7.82
C GLY A 33 -7.63 10.78 -6.86
N ALA A 34 -7.80 9.56 -7.36
CA ALA A 34 -7.39 8.38 -6.61
C ALA A 34 -5.88 8.49 -6.40
N CYS A 35 -5.42 8.49 -5.15
CA CYS A 35 -4.00 8.44 -4.81
C CYS A 35 -3.43 7.09 -5.29
N ALA A 36 -3.03 7.03 -6.56
CA ALA A 36 -2.34 5.87 -7.10
C ALA A 36 -0.98 5.77 -6.43
N GLN A 37 -0.72 4.63 -5.79
CA GLN A 37 0.56 4.38 -5.15
C GLN A 37 1.63 4.16 -6.21
N PRO A 38 2.88 4.62 -6.01
CA PRO A 38 3.92 4.59 -7.04
C PRO A 38 4.35 3.17 -7.45
N TRP A 39 3.94 2.13 -6.73
CA TRP A 39 4.17 0.72 -7.06
C TRP A 39 2.99 0.03 -7.79
N GLN A 40 1.89 0.73 -8.05
CA GLN A 40 0.71 0.17 -8.73
C GLN A 40 0.79 0.32 -10.27
N GLY A 41 0.10 -0.54 -11.02
CA GLY A 41 0.03 -0.42 -12.48
C GLY A 41 1.28 -0.91 -13.23
N PHE A 42 2.09 -1.76 -12.61
CA PHE A 42 3.05 -2.59 -13.34
C PHE A 42 2.38 -3.90 -13.76
N GLU A 43 2.73 -4.39 -14.93
CA GLU A 43 2.22 -5.64 -15.49
C GLU A 43 3.32 -6.69 -15.56
N ALA A 44 2.97 -7.94 -15.34
CA ALA A 44 3.90 -9.05 -15.51
C ALA A 44 4.40 -9.11 -16.97
N GLY A 45 5.69 -9.37 -17.16
CA GLY A 45 6.35 -9.40 -18.47
C GLY A 45 6.95 -8.05 -18.92
N GLN A 46 6.65 -6.94 -18.23
CA GLN A 46 7.34 -5.67 -18.45
C GLN A 46 8.84 -5.80 -18.15
N PRO A 47 9.72 -5.05 -18.83
CA PRO A 47 11.15 -5.08 -18.53
C PRO A 47 11.46 -4.41 -17.18
N GLU A 48 12.48 -4.92 -16.48
CA GLU A 48 13.01 -4.33 -15.24
C GLU A 48 13.32 -2.84 -15.38
N SER A 49 13.78 -2.41 -16.57
CA SER A 49 14.09 -1.01 -16.87
C SER A 49 12.90 -0.07 -16.65
N ASP A 50 11.67 -0.51 -16.88
CA ASP A 50 10.48 0.32 -16.73
C ASP A 50 10.17 0.57 -15.26
N VAL A 51 10.39 -0.46 -14.41
CA VAL A 51 10.28 -0.33 -12.96
C VAL A 51 11.32 0.64 -12.43
N VAL A 52 12.58 0.47 -12.85
CA VAL A 52 13.69 1.32 -12.42
C VAL A 52 13.53 2.76 -12.95
N ALA A 53 13.01 2.95 -14.16
CA ALA A 53 12.74 4.28 -14.70
C ALA A 53 11.69 5.03 -13.86
N ARG A 54 10.71 4.33 -13.29
CA ARG A 54 9.65 4.94 -12.48
C ARG A 54 10.01 5.09 -11.00
N LEU A 55 10.67 4.09 -10.40
CA LEU A 55 10.98 4.05 -8.97
C LEU A 55 12.41 4.52 -8.62
N GLY A 56 13.26 4.71 -9.63
CA GLY A 56 14.69 4.94 -9.45
C GLY A 56 15.47 3.65 -9.20
N GLN A 57 16.76 3.79 -8.91
CA GLN A 57 17.62 2.65 -8.61
C GLN A 57 17.19 1.97 -7.28
N PRO A 58 17.12 0.63 -7.24
CA PRO A 58 16.81 -0.09 -6.01
C PRO A 58 17.93 0.11 -5.00
N ARG A 59 17.58 0.15 -3.71
CA ARG A 59 18.55 0.25 -2.62
C ARG A 59 18.96 -1.11 -2.07
N GLU A 60 18.14 -2.14 -2.30
CA GLU A 60 18.47 -3.51 -1.94
C GLU A 60 18.11 -4.45 -3.09
N VAL A 61 18.93 -5.48 -3.26
CA VAL A 61 18.73 -6.55 -4.25
C VAL A 61 18.99 -7.88 -3.56
N TYR A 62 18.05 -8.80 -3.72
CA TYR A 62 18.11 -10.14 -3.14
C TYR A 62 17.93 -11.20 -4.20
N ASP A 63 18.70 -12.29 -4.13
CA ASP A 63 18.51 -13.44 -5.01
C ASP A 63 17.28 -14.25 -4.60
N LEU A 64 16.50 -14.66 -5.60
CA LEU A 64 15.37 -15.57 -5.47
C LEU A 64 15.67 -16.90 -6.18
N PRO A 65 14.92 -17.97 -5.88
CA PRO A 65 15.05 -19.24 -6.60
C PRO A 65 14.88 -19.09 -8.12
N GLY A 66 15.55 -19.96 -8.89
CA GLY A 66 15.42 -19.97 -10.34
C GLY A 66 16.14 -18.81 -11.06
N GLY A 67 17.06 -18.12 -10.39
CA GLY A 67 17.81 -16.99 -10.97
C GLY A 67 17.02 -15.68 -11.01
N ALA A 68 15.82 -15.66 -10.41
CA ALA A 68 15.06 -14.44 -10.20
C ALA A 68 15.75 -13.56 -9.15
N ARG A 69 15.40 -12.28 -9.14
CA ARG A 69 15.91 -11.29 -8.17
C ARG A 69 14.75 -10.47 -7.64
N ARG A 70 14.85 -10.06 -6.38
CA ARG A 70 13.95 -9.08 -5.77
C ARG A 70 14.68 -7.76 -5.62
N LEU A 71 14.16 -6.73 -6.26
CA LEU A 71 14.59 -5.35 -6.11
C LEU A 71 13.74 -4.68 -5.04
N MET A 72 14.32 -3.89 -4.14
CA MET A 72 13.57 -3.18 -3.10
C MET A 72 13.94 -1.70 -2.97
N TRP A 73 12.92 -0.91 -2.62
CA TRP A 73 13.00 0.52 -2.34
C TRP A 73 12.44 0.85 -0.95
N PRO A 74 13.19 0.56 0.15
CA PRO A 74 12.72 0.75 1.53
C PRO A 74 12.75 2.20 1.99
N THR A 75 11.65 2.84 2.39
CA THR A 75 11.65 4.29 2.77
C THR A 75 12.26 4.62 4.15
N GLN A 76 12.97 3.67 4.76
CA GLN A 76 13.69 3.79 6.03
C GLN A 76 14.71 4.94 6.11
N PRO A 77 15.07 5.38 7.35
CA PRO A 77 14.71 4.80 8.66
C PRO A 77 13.35 5.22 9.21
N MET A 78 12.72 6.26 8.67
CA MET A 78 11.42 6.78 9.16
C MET A 78 10.24 6.44 8.26
N GLY A 79 10.42 5.52 7.30
CA GLY A 79 9.41 5.23 6.30
C GLY A 79 8.63 3.95 6.58
N GLU A 80 7.34 3.97 6.24
CA GLU A 80 6.40 2.88 6.51
C GLU A 80 6.21 1.89 5.34
N VAL A 81 6.96 2.08 4.26
CA VAL A 81 6.73 1.42 2.97
C VAL A 81 8.03 0.87 2.42
N THR A 82 8.00 -0.39 1.99
CA THR A 82 9.02 -0.93 1.10
C THR A 82 8.32 -1.48 -0.13
N THR A 83 8.59 -0.90 -1.29
CA THR A 83 8.20 -1.50 -2.56
C THR A 83 9.20 -2.59 -2.91
N ALA A 84 8.72 -3.76 -3.32
CA ALA A 84 9.52 -4.82 -3.89
C ALA A 84 9.04 -5.16 -5.30
N ALA A 85 9.98 -5.40 -6.21
CA ALA A 85 9.72 -5.94 -7.53
C ALA A 85 10.46 -7.27 -7.69
N ASP A 86 9.72 -8.33 -8.01
CA ASP A 86 10.28 -9.63 -8.36
C ASP A 86 10.53 -9.65 -9.86
N ILE A 87 11.77 -9.89 -10.24
CA ILE A 87 12.24 -9.91 -11.62
C ILE A 87 12.73 -11.33 -11.93
N ASP A 88 12.29 -11.90 -13.04
CA ASP A 88 12.77 -13.21 -13.48
C ASP A 88 14.22 -13.18 -13.98
N ALA A 89 14.76 -14.35 -14.30
CA ALA A 89 16.12 -14.49 -14.82
C ALA A 89 16.33 -13.81 -16.20
N MET A 90 15.25 -13.45 -16.90
CA MET A 90 15.27 -12.76 -18.19
C MET A 90 15.12 -11.24 -18.06
N GLY A 91 15.07 -10.70 -16.83
CA GLY A 91 14.90 -9.27 -16.59
C GLY A 91 13.46 -8.80 -16.78
N LYS A 92 12.47 -9.67 -16.62
CA LYS A 92 11.04 -9.34 -16.72
C LYS A 92 10.36 -9.33 -15.37
N VAL A 93 9.42 -8.41 -15.19
CA VAL A 93 8.61 -8.27 -13.99
C VAL A 93 7.73 -9.50 -13.81
N ILE A 94 7.81 -10.12 -12.63
CA ILE A 94 6.88 -11.14 -12.15
C ILE A 94 5.79 -10.46 -11.32
N SER A 95 6.17 -9.61 -10.38
CA SER A 95 5.25 -8.86 -9.52
C SER A 95 5.89 -7.60 -8.96
N VAL A 96 5.07 -6.58 -8.65
CA VAL A 96 5.50 -5.39 -7.91
C VAL A 96 4.48 -5.09 -6.82
N ARG A 97 4.93 -4.94 -5.56
CA ARG A 97 4.04 -4.81 -4.39
C ARG A 97 4.71 -4.09 -3.23
N GLN A 98 3.90 -3.64 -2.28
CA GLN A 98 4.36 -3.17 -0.97
C GLN A 98 4.53 -4.38 -0.04
N VAL A 99 5.64 -4.45 0.70
CA VAL A 99 5.97 -5.62 1.53
C VAL A 99 5.86 -5.43 3.04
N LEU A 100 5.79 -4.18 3.53
CA LEU A 100 5.62 -3.89 4.96
C LEU A 100 4.11 -3.76 5.30
N GLN A 101 3.38 -4.86 5.27
CA GLN A 101 1.94 -4.88 5.55
C GLN A 101 1.51 -6.23 6.15
N PRO A 102 0.37 -6.28 6.87
CA PRO A 102 -0.03 -7.49 7.59
C PRO A 102 -0.16 -8.74 6.71
N SER A 103 -0.71 -8.59 5.50
CA SER A 103 -0.85 -9.68 4.53
C SER A 103 0.48 -10.30 4.09
N GLU A 104 1.59 -9.59 4.28
CA GLU A 104 2.93 -10.05 3.97
C GLU A 104 3.65 -10.54 5.22
N PHE A 105 3.59 -9.80 6.33
CA PHE A 105 4.22 -10.17 7.59
C PHE A 105 3.70 -11.51 8.13
N TYR A 106 2.39 -11.76 8.05
CA TYR A 106 1.80 -12.99 8.56
C TYR A 106 2.08 -14.23 7.70
N ARG A 107 2.80 -14.09 6.59
CA ARG A 107 3.34 -15.23 5.83
C ARG A 107 4.59 -15.81 6.47
N ALA A 108 5.21 -15.11 7.42
CA ALA A 108 6.40 -15.58 8.10
C ALA A 108 6.11 -16.85 8.92
N GLU A 109 6.94 -17.88 8.73
CA GLU A 109 6.78 -19.15 9.43
C GLU A 109 7.75 -19.24 10.60
N VAL A 110 7.20 -19.21 11.81
CA VAL A 110 7.95 -19.45 13.05
C VAL A 110 8.58 -20.85 13.02
N ASP A 111 9.78 -20.96 13.62
CA ASP A 111 10.63 -22.15 13.68
C ASP A 111 11.17 -22.66 12.33
N LYS A 112 10.84 -21.97 11.22
CA LYS A 112 11.35 -22.32 9.87
C LYS A 112 12.10 -21.18 9.21
N TRP A 113 11.55 -19.96 9.27
CA TRP A 113 12.19 -18.81 8.67
C TRP A 113 13.43 -18.42 9.46
N THR A 114 14.45 -18.00 8.72
CA THR A 114 15.68 -17.43 9.26
C THR A 114 15.70 -15.92 9.03
N LYS A 115 16.67 -15.23 9.64
CA LYS A 115 17.02 -13.84 9.30
C LYS A 115 17.11 -13.59 7.79
N LYS A 116 17.71 -14.54 7.04
CA LYS A 116 17.80 -14.44 5.57
C LYS A 116 16.41 -14.41 4.92
N ASN A 117 15.48 -15.25 5.38
CA ASN A 117 14.12 -15.24 4.84
C ASN A 117 13.42 -13.91 5.11
N VAL A 118 13.61 -13.32 6.30
CA VAL A 118 13.05 -12.01 6.64
C VAL A 118 13.66 -10.91 5.76
N LEU A 119 14.99 -10.87 5.58
CA LEU A 119 15.64 -9.90 4.67
C LEU A 119 15.12 -10.01 3.23
N VAL A 120 15.04 -11.22 2.68
CA VAL A 120 14.58 -11.44 1.30
C VAL A 120 13.10 -11.05 1.13
N ASN A 121 12.29 -11.06 2.20
CA ASN A 121 10.87 -10.70 2.11
C ASN A 121 10.60 -9.22 2.40
N PHE A 122 11.33 -8.60 3.33
CA PHE A 122 10.99 -7.29 3.87
C PHE A 122 12.12 -6.25 3.76
N GLY A 123 13.33 -6.68 3.36
CA GLY A 123 14.53 -5.85 3.36
C GLY A 123 15.16 -5.75 4.75
N ARG A 124 16.14 -4.86 4.90
CA ARG A 124 16.76 -4.60 6.21
C ARG A 124 15.74 -4.00 7.18
N PRO A 125 15.85 -4.30 8.49
CA PRO A 125 15.00 -3.68 9.50
C PRO A 125 15.42 -2.23 9.77
N GLU A 126 14.50 -1.44 10.32
CA GLU A 126 14.83 -0.07 10.74
C GLU A 126 15.67 -0.06 12.02
N GLU A 127 15.43 -1.04 12.89
CA GLU A 127 16.08 -1.18 14.18
C GLU A 127 16.43 -2.65 14.43
N THR A 128 17.58 -2.88 15.06
CA THR A 128 18.02 -4.19 15.54
C THR A 128 18.43 -4.09 16.99
N THR A 129 17.77 -4.86 17.85
CA THR A 129 17.99 -4.85 19.30
C THR A 129 18.13 -6.26 19.84
N TYR A 130 19.11 -6.52 20.71
CA TYR A 130 19.25 -7.82 21.38
C TYR A 130 18.77 -7.74 22.83
N PHE A 131 17.92 -8.68 23.24
CA PHE A 131 17.40 -8.82 24.60
C PHE A 131 18.07 -10.00 25.32
N PRO A 132 19.07 -9.76 26.20
CA PRO A 132 19.88 -10.83 26.79
C PRO A 132 19.09 -11.82 27.66
N LEU A 133 18.08 -11.33 28.40
CA LEU A 133 17.26 -12.19 29.26
C LEU A 133 16.42 -13.19 28.46
N MET A 134 15.98 -12.79 27.27
CA MET A 134 15.22 -13.66 26.36
C MET A 134 16.12 -14.47 25.43
N LYS A 135 17.39 -14.07 25.30
CA LYS A 135 18.32 -14.52 24.24
C LYS A 135 17.68 -14.39 22.86
N ARG A 136 17.20 -13.18 22.56
CA ARG A 136 16.54 -12.87 21.29
C ARG A 136 17.13 -11.62 20.66
N GLU A 137 17.44 -11.71 19.38
CA GLU A 137 17.64 -10.55 18.53
C GLU A 137 16.30 -10.17 17.91
N VAL A 138 15.98 -8.89 17.91
CA VAL A 138 14.71 -8.35 17.45
C VAL A 138 14.98 -7.39 16.32
N TRP A 139 14.31 -7.64 15.21
CA TRP A 139 14.29 -6.76 14.05
C TRP A 139 12.94 -6.07 13.98
N SER A 140 12.94 -4.75 13.98
CA SER A 140 11.73 -3.94 13.95
C SER A 140 11.53 -3.34 12.56
N TYR A 141 10.27 -3.29 12.12
CA TYR A 141 9.84 -2.64 10.88
C TYR A 141 8.65 -1.75 11.18
N ARG A 142 8.77 -0.48 10.82
CA ARG A 142 7.65 0.46 10.86
C ARG A 142 6.79 0.33 9.63
N TYR A 143 5.48 0.37 9.85
CA TYR A 143 4.52 0.31 8.77
C TYR A 143 3.22 1.04 9.12
N LEU A 144 2.47 1.38 8.07
CA LEU A 144 1.19 2.07 8.17
C LEU A 144 0.09 1.08 7.81
N GLU A 145 -0.59 0.58 8.82
CA GLU A 145 -1.67 -0.38 8.64
C GLU A 145 -2.94 0.31 8.18
N ASP A 146 -3.55 -0.22 7.12
CA ASP A 146 -4.78 0.30 6.50
C ASP A 146 -4.73 1.80 6.16
N GLY A 147 -3.52 2.36 6.02
CA GLY A 147 -3.31 3.77 5.71
C GLY A 147 -3.51 4.74 6.88
N VAL A 148 -3.76 4.23 8.11
CA VAL A 148 -4.16 5.09 9.25
C VAL A 148 -3.38 4.77 10.53
N TRP A 149 -3.00 3.51 10.77
CA TRP A 149 -2.41 3.10 12.04
C TRP A 149 -0.91 2.91 11.91
N TYR A 150 -0.13 3.80 12.53
CA TYR A 150 1.32 3.65 12.66
C TYR A 150 1.64 2.53 13.63
N GLN A 151 2.36 1.52 13.17
CA GLN A 151 2.65 0.30 13.90
C GLN A 151 4.10 -0.12 13.68
N LEU A 152 4.62 -0.89 14.63
CA LEU A 152 5.84 -1.66 14.50
C LEU A 152 5.50 -3.15 14.38
N PHE A 153 6.20 -3.83 13.50
CA PHE A 153 6.23 -5.29 13.43
C PHE A 153 7.62 -5.80 13.76
N HIS A 154 7.69 -6.72 14.71
CA HIS A 154 8.91 -7.23 15.30
C HIS A 154 9.09 -8.70 14.98
N PHE A 155 10.28 -9.07 14.52
CA PHE A 155 10.72 -10.46 14.34
C PHE A 155 11.76 -10.81 15.40
N TYR A 156 11.50 -11.85 16.19
CA TYR A 156 12.39 -12.30 17.26
C TYR A 156 13.13 -13.55 16.82
N PHE A 157 14.45 -13.45 16.70
CA PHE A 157 15.33 -14.55 16.33
C PHE A 157 16.05 -15.10 17.56
N ASP A 158 16.31 -16.40 17.59
CA ASP A 158 17.28 -16.96 18.52
C ASP A 158 18.74 -16.70 18.08
N ASP A 159 19.69 -17.14 18.89
CA ASP A 159 21.13 -16.98 18.63
C ASP A 159 21.61 -17.70 17.36
N THR A 160 20.83 -18.65 16.82
CA THR A 160 21.10 -19.33 15.54
C THR A 160 20.51 -18.59 14.34
N GLY A 161 19.75 -17.53 14.58
CA GLY A 161 19.09 -16.72 13.54
C GLY A 161 17.76 -17.29 13.05
N VAL A 162 17.15 -18.23 13.78
CA VAL A 162 15.83 -18.80 13.46
C VAL A 162 14.74 -17.95 14.12
N LEU A 163 13.68 -17.64 13.38
CA LEU A 163 12.53 -16.89 13.85
C LEU A 163 11.76 -17.71 14.89
N ARG A 164 11.58 -17.16 16.09
CA ARG A 164 10.88 -17.80 17.22
C ARG A 164 9.55 -17.17 17.57
N SER A 165 9.36 -15.89 17.28
CA SER A 165 8.09 -15.21 17.48
C SER A 165 8.01 -13.92 16.68
N THR A 166 6.80 -13.45 16.49
CA THR A 166 6.52 -12.12 15.93
C THR A 166 5.68 -11.32 16.92
N GLN A 167 5.83 -10.01 16.95
CA GLN A 167 4.98 -9.12 17.73
C GLN A 167 4.61 -7.89 16.91
N LYS A 168 3.38 -7.42 17.08
CA LYS A 168 2.95 -6.11 16.59
C LYS A 168 2.75 -5.19 17.80
N SER A 169 3.19 -3.94 17.69
CA SER A 169 2.90 -2.90 18.67
C SER A 169 2.55 -1.58 18.00
N PRO A 170 1.85 -0.68 18.68
CA PRO A 170 1.80 0.71 18.27
C PRO A 170 3.20 1.31 18.13
N ASP A 171 3.29 2.33 17.30
CA ASP A 171 4.53 3.05 17.05
C ASP A 171 4.70 4.22 18.05
N PRO A 172 5.71 4.17 18.95
CA PRO A 172 5.90 5.21 19.97
C PRO A 172 6.17 6.61 19.41
N LEU A 173 6.71 6.73 18.18
CA LEU A 173 6.96 8.05 17.58
C LEU A 173 5.66 8.77 17.24
N HIS A 174 4.59 8.03 16.97
CA HIS A 174 3.28 8.59 16.62
C HIS A 174 2.32 8.66 17.81
N GLU A 175 2.54 7.87 18.88
CA GLU A 175 1.75 7.97 20.11
C GLU A 175 2.07 9.22 20.94
N GLN A 176 3.33 9.70 20.94
CA GLN A 176 3.74 10.84 21.77
C GLN A 176 3.08 12.17 21.36
N ASN A 177 2.66 12.31 20.10
CA ASN A 177 2.02 13.53 19.60
C ASN A 177 0.52 13.61 19.91
N GLY A 178 -0.09 12.55 20.49
CA GLY A 178 -1.51 12.48 20.82
C GLY A 178 -1.85 12.62 22.30
N ASN A 179 -0.85 12.70 23.19
CA ASN A 179 -1.02 12.63 24.64
C ASN A 179 -0.78 13.96 25.38
N ASP A 180 -1.16 15.10 24.79
CA ASP A 180 -1.30 16.40 25.51
C ASP A 180 -2.73 16.61 26.06
N HIS A 181 -3.47 15.53 26.29
CA HIS A 181 -4.75 15.52 27.02
C HIS A 181 -4.78 14.34 27.99
N ARG A 182 -4.00 14.44 29.07
CA ARG A 182 -4.39 13.82 30.35
C ARG A 182 -4.89 14.93 31.28
N PRO A 183 -5.97 14.67 32.04
CA PRO A 183 -6.67 15.66 32.86
C PRO A 183 -5.81 16.25 33.98
#